data_AF-A0A4R8C620-F1
#
_entry.id   AF-A0A4R8C620-F1
#
_cell.length_a   1.000
_cell.length_b   1.000
_cell.length_c   1.000
_cell.angle_alpha   90.00
_cell.angle_beta   90.00
_cell.angle_gamma   90.00
#
_symmetry.space_group_name_H-M   'P 1'
#
loop_
_entity.id
_entity.type
_entity.pdbx_description
1 polymer ?
#
loop_
_entity_poly.entity_id
_entity_poly.type
_entity_poly.pdbx_seq_one_letter_code
_entity_poly.pdbx_strand_id
1 'polypeptide(L)'
;MAFAAKGSKGESFLAVVVGGGAAFGLIVVTSRAWKACHVDVTGSVPNGLTLLFLGLPLALIVNLVLFTIVFRYAGKAFLFSLIAAAVAIAIADLALFSWQGTPAGSPGTCPGNVPPWWPTWIPT
;
A
#
# COMPACT_ATOMS: atom_id res chain seq x y z
N MET A 1 -16.33 27.59 -1.42
CA MET A 1 -15.50 26.46 -0.98
C MET A 1 -16.20 25.80 0.19
N ALA A 2 -16.99 24.74 -0.05
CA ALA A 2 -17.76 24.09 1.01
C ALA A 2 -17.75 22.58 0.78
N PHE A 3 -16.71 21.90 1.25
CA PHE A 3 -16.70 20.43 1.35
C PHE A 3 -15.91 20.00 2.57
N ALA A 4 -16.50 20.19 3.75
CA ALA A 4 -16.11 19.46 4.95
C ALA A 4 -17.38 18.98 5.65
N ALA A 5 -18.16 18.12 4.96
CA ALA A 5 -19.17 17.35 5.65
C ALA A 5 -18.44 16.40 6.61
N LYS A 6 -18.51 16.73 7.91
CA LYS A 6 -17.92 16.01 9.04
C LYS A 6 -18.15 14.52 8.87
N GLY A 7 -17.08 13.77 8.56
CA GLY A 7 -17.15 12.32 8.42
C GLY A 7 -17.75 11.71 9.68
N SER A 8 -18.64 10.75 9.51
CA SER A 8 -19.19 10.00 10.65
C SER A 8 -18.03 9.31 11.37
N LYS A 9 -18.09 9.20 12.71
CA LYS A 9 -17.06 8.46 13.48
C LYS A 9 -16.82 7.05 12.93
N GLY A 10 -17.86 6.43 12.37
CA GLY A 10 -17.77 5.12 11.73
C GLY A 10 -16.97 5.13 10.43
N GLU A 11 -17.07 6.19 9.61
CA GLU A 11 -16.29 6.32 8.38
C GLU A 11 -14.80 6.50 8.68
N SER A 12 -14.47 7.33 9.68
CA SER A 12 -13.08 7.52 10.11
C SER A 12 -12.49 6.23 10.69
N PHE A 13 -13.28 5.48 11.46
CA PHE A 13 -12.86 4.17 11.97
C PHE A 13 -12.60 3.19 10.83
N LEU A 14 -13.51 3.10 9.86
CA LEU A 14 -13.36 2.22 8.69
C LEU A 14 -12.14 2.61 7.85
N ALA A 15 -11.89 3.91 7.65
CA ALA A 15 -10.71 4.39 6.93
C ALA A 15 -9.43 3.92 7.61
N VAL A 16 -9.33 4.07 8.93
CA VAL A 16 -8.15 3.63 9.70
C VAL A 16 -7.99 2.12 9.67
N VAL A 17 -9.06 1.35 9.84
CA VAL A 17 -8.98 -0.12 9.85
C VAL A 17 -8.62 -0.66 8.47
N VAL A 18 -9.32 -0.23 7.42
CA VAL A 18 -9.10 -0.73 6.05
C VAL A 18 -7.79 -0.19 5.50
N GLY A 19 -7.60 1.13 5.53
CA GLY A 19 -6.40 1.77 5.00
C GLY A 19 -5.15 1.42 5.81
N GLY A 20 -5.25 1.39 7.14
CA GLY A 20 -4.15 0.99 8.02
C GLY A 20 -3.80 -0.49 7.92
N GLY A 21 -4.81 -1.36 7.85
CA GLY A 21 -4.60 -2.79 7.62
C GLY A 21 -3.92 -3.07 6.28
N ALA A 22 -4.37 -2.40 5.21
CA ALA A 22 -3.77 -2.51 3.89
C ALA A 22 -2.32 -2.00 3.87
N ALA A 23 -2.07 -0.82 4.45
CA ALA A 23 -0.72 -0.26 4.56
C ALA A 23 0.23 -1.20 5.32
N PHE A 24 -0.22 -1.79 6.44
CA PHE A 24 0.56 -2.78 7.17
C PHE A 24 0.83 -4.04 6.31
N GLY A 25 -0.20 -4.53 5.61
CA GLY A 25 -0.07 -5.64 4.67
C GLY A 25 0.99 -5.39 3.60
N LEU A 26 0.97 -4.21 2.98
CA LEU A 26 1.97 -3.78 2.00
C LEU A 26 3.39 -3.82 2.58
N ILE A 27 3.60 -3.29 3.78
CA ILE A 27 4.92 -3.32 4.43
C ILE A 27 5.41 -4.73 4.71
N VAL A 28 4.52 -5.62 5.16
CA VAL A 28 4.87 -7.02 5.41
C VAL A 28 5.25 -7.73 4.11
N VAL A 29 4.48 -7.53 3.04
CA VAL A 29 4.72 -8.13 1.72
C VAL A 29 6.05 -7.63 1.15
N THR A 30 6.29 -6.32 1.18
CA THR A 30 7.55 -5.69 0.74
C THR A 30 8.74 -6.21 1.55
N SER A 31 8.63 -6.26 2.88
CA SER A 31 9.70 -6.77 3.74
C SER A 31 10.05 -8.22 3.42
N ARG A 32 9.04 -9.07 3.16
CA ARG A 32 9.25 -10.47 2.75
C ARG A 32 9.89 -10.58 1.37
N ALA A 33 9.48 -9.74 0.41
CA ALA A 33 10.06 -9.71 -0.92
C ALA A 33 11.55 -9.34 -0.87
N TRP A 34 11.88 -8.25 -0.16
CA TRP A 34 13.27 -7.82 0.00
C TRP A 34 14.14 -8.86 0.70
N LYS A 35 13.62 -9.55 1.73
CA LYS A 35 14.35 -10.64 2.39
C LYS A 35 14.57 -11.84 1.48
N ALA A 36 13.58 -12.21 0.68
CA ALA A 36 13.69 -13.34 -0.24
C ALA A 36 14.69 -13.06 -1.38
N CYS A 37 14.77 -11.81 -1.83
CA CYS A 37 15.60 -11.40 -2.96
C CYS A 37 16.91 -10.71 -2.57
N HIS A 38 17.20 -10.60 -1.27
CA HIS A 38 18.37 -9.89 -0.74
C HIS A 38 18.54 -8.47 -1.30
N VAL A 39 17.42 -7.76 -1.46
CA VAL A 39 17.38 -6.37 -1.94
C VAL A 39 18.00 -5.47 -0.88
N ASP A 40 18.93 -4.61 -1.27
CA ASP A 40 19.49 -3.56 -0.40
C ASP A 40 19.27 -2.18 -1.02
N VAL A 41 18.34 -1.42 -0.45
CA VAL A 41 17.87 -0.16 -1.03
C VAL A 41 18.80 0.99 -0.69
N THR A 42 19.46 0.93 0.47
CA THR A 42 20.18 2.07 1.06
C THR A 42 21.62 1.79 1.44
N GLY A 43 22.07 0.53 1.43
CA GLY A 43 23.46 0.10 1.67
C GLY A 43 23.93 0.27 3.12
N SER A 44 23.75 1.46 3.69
CA SER A 44 24.18 1.85 5.04
C SER A 44 23.04 1.82 6.06
N VAL A 45 21.78 1.84 5.62
CA VAL A 45 20.60 1.87 6.49
C VAL A 45 19.85 0.54 6.38
N PRO A 46 19.50 -0.10 7.51
CA PRO A 46 18.65 -1.27 7.50
C PRO A 46 17.31 -0.99 6.80
N ASN A 47 16.98 -1.80 5.80
CA ASN A 47 15.72 -1.78 5.06
C ASN A 47 14.47 -1.65 5.95
N GLY A 48 14.47 -2.24 7.14
CA GLY A 48 13.36 -2.13 8.10
C GLY A 48 13.09 -0.69 8.54
N LEU A 49 14.13 0.15 8.70
CA LEU A 49 13.97 1.56 9.04
C LEU A 49 13.39 2.34 7.87
N THR A 50 13.83 2.05 6.65
CA THR A 50 13.26 2.65 5.43
C THR A 50 11.77 2.33 5.30
N LEU A 51 11.37 1.08 5.54
CA LEU A 51 9.96 0.70 5.53
C LEU A 51 9.16 1.37 6.65
N LEU A 52 9.74 1.53 7.84
CA LEU A 52 9.03 2.12 8.98
C LEU A 52 8.88 3.64 8.89
N PHE A 53 9.91 4.35 8.43
CA PHE A 53 9.93 5.81 8.41
C PHE A 53 9.50 6.44 7.08
N LEU A 54 9.60 5.70 5.98
CA LEU A 54 9.17 6.19 4.66
C LEU A 54 8.00 5.35 4.11
N GLY A 55 8.16 4.03 4.07
CA GLY A 55 7.14 3.14 3.49
C GLY A 55 5.78 3.23 4.18
N LEU A 56 5.76 3.05 5.51
CA LEU A 56 4.54 2.98 6.29
C LEU A 56 3.79 4.32 6.31
N PRO A 57 4.42 5.49 6.56
CA PRO A 57 3.73 6.77 6.49
C PRO A 57 3.16 7.06 5.10
N LEU A 58 3.91 6.76 4.04
CA LEU A 58 3.45 6.96 2.67
C LEU A 58 2.23 6.08 2.36
N ALA A 59 2.31 4.78 2.64
CA ALA A 59 1.21 3.85 2.42
C ALA A 59 -0.05 4.24 3.22
N LEU A 60 0.12 4.67 4.47
CA LEU A 60 -0.99 5.17 5.29
C LEU A 60 -1.65 6.39 4.67
N ILE A 61 -0.88 7.40 4.26
CA ILE A 61 -1.43 8.62 3.66
C ILE A 61 -2.21 8.28 2.38
N VAL A 62 -1.59 7.50 1.48
CA VAL A 62 -2.21 7.10 0.20
C VAL A 62 -3.52 6.34 0.46
N ASN A 63 -3.49 5.34 1.33
CA ASN A 63 -4.64 4.46 1.56
C ASN A 63 -5.77 5.18 2.30
N LEU A 64 -5.47 6.04 3.28
CA LEU A 64 -6.48 6.84 3.97
C LEU A 64 -7.15 7.86 3.05
N VAL A 65 -6.36 8.53 2.20
CA VAL A 65 -6.88 9.51 1.24
C VAL A 65 -7.74 8.82 0.19
N LEU A 66 -7.25 7.73 -0.41
CA LEU A 66 -8.01 6.95 -1.39
C LEU A 66 -9.30 6.39 -0.79
N PHE A 67 -9.23 5.79 0.40
CA PHE A 67 -10.43 5.30 1.08
C PHE A 67 -11.45 6.43 1.23
N THR A 68 -11.02 7.57 1.79
CA THR A 68 -11.93 8.68 2.09
C THR A 68 -12.56 9.26 0.83
N ILE A 69 -11.79 9.42 -0.25
CA ILE A 69 -12.30 9.93 -1.52
C ILE A 69 -13.26 8.91 -2.13
N VAL A 70 -12.79 7.69 -2.39
CA VAL A 70 -13.58 6.69 -3.13
C VAL A 70 -14.83 6.29 -2.37
N PHE A 71 -14.71 6.07 -1.05
CA PHE A 71 -15.86 5.69 -0.22
C PHE A 71 -16.97 6.74 -0.25
N ARG A 72 -16.61 8.04 -0.29
CA ARG A 72 -17.58 9.15 -0.32
C ARG A 72 -18.19 9.39 -1.71
N TYR A 73 -17.45 9.10 -2.78
CA TYR A 73 -17.89 9.42 -4.15
C TYR A 73 -18.44 8.21 -4.94
N ALA A 74 -18.23 6.98 -4.48
CA ALA A 74 -18.64 5.76 -5.20
C ALA A 74 -20.16 5.49 -5.21
N GLY A 75 -20.97 6.18 -4.40
CA GLY A 75 -22.44 6.18 -4.53
C GLY A 75 -23.22 5.89 -3.25
N LYS A 76 -24.50 5.53 -3.40
CA LYS A 76 -25.48 5.46 -2.29
C LYS A 76 -25.41 4.20 -1.43
N ALA A 77 -24.76 3.14 -1.91
CA ALA A 77 -24.74 1.86 -1.21
C ALA A 77 -23.40 1.63 -0.51
N PHE A 78 -23.45 1.49 0.81
CA PHE A 78 -22.27 1.33 1.68
C PHE A 78 -21.30 0.23 1.18
N LEU A 79 -21.83 -0.95 0.81
CA LEU A 79 -21.00 -2.07 0.35
C LEU A 79 -20.30 -1.77 -0.97
N PHE A 80 -20.97 -1.10 -1.91
CA PHE A 80 -20.36 -0.71 -3.17
C PHE A 80 -19.24 0.30 -2.95
N SER A 81 -19.45 1.29 -2.07
CA SER A 81 -18.42 2.24 -1.69
C SER A 81 -17.22 1.57 -1.01
N LEU A 82 -17.46 0.59 -0.15
CA LEU A 82 -16.41 -0.16 0.53
C LEU A 82 -15.58 -0.99 -0.45
N ILE A 83 -16.23 -1.71 -1.37
CA ILE A 83 -15.57 -2.52 -2.39
C ILE A 83 -14.76 -1.62 -3.33
N ALA A 84 -15.35 -0.51 -3.81
CA ALA A 84 -14.65 0.42 -4.67
C ALA A 84 -13.40 0.99 -3.99
N ALA A 85 -13.51 1.38 -2.72
CA ALA A 85 -12.37 1.89 -1.94
C ALA A 85 -11.28 0.81 -1.75
N ALA A 86 -11.68 -0.43 -1.45
CA ALA A 86 -10.74 -1.54 -1.30
C ALA A 86 -10.00 -1.86 -2.60
N VAL A 87 -10.71 -1.85 -3.75
CA VAL A 87 -10.09 -2.04 -5.07
C VAL A 87 -9.12 -0.91 -5.39
N ALA A 88 -9.50 0.34 -5.13
CA ALA A 88 -8.61 1.48 -5.36
C ALA A 88 -7.34 1.40 -4.52
N ILE A 89 -7.46 1.02 -3.25
CA ILE A 89 -6.31 0.77 -2.36
C ILE A 89 -5.44 -0.37 -2.89
N ALA A 90 -6.03 -1.50 -3.28
CA ALA A 90 -5.26 -2.64 -3.79
C ALA A 90 -4.46 -2.28 -5.05
N ILE A 91 -5.02 -1.48 -5.95
CA ILE A 91 -4.31 -0.98 -7.15
C ILE A 91 -3.16 -0.04 -6.74
N ALA A 92 -3.40 0.87 -5.78
CA ALA A 92 -2.37 1.78 -5.30
C ALA A 92 -1.24 1.04 -4.57
N ASP A 93 -1.56 0.07 -3.71
CA ASP A 93 -0.60 -0.76 -3.00
C ASP A 93 0.22 -1.60 -3.99
N LEU A 94 -0.40 -2.11 -5.06
CA LEU A 94 0.34 -2.80 -6.13
C LEU A 94 1.33 -1.85 -6.80
N ALA A 95 0.91 -0.63 -7.15
CA ALA A 95 1.80 0.37 -7.74
C ALA A 95 2.94 0.78 -6.77
N LEU A 96 2.64 0.91 -5.48
CA LEU A 96 3.66 1.18 -4.45
C LEU A 96 4.62 0.00 -4.29
N PHE A 97 4.13 -1.24 -4.37
CA PHE A 97 4.96 -2.44 -4.36
C PHE A 97 5.84 -2.52 -5.62
N SER A 98 5.31 -2.24 -6.80
CA SER A 98 6.09 -2.14 -8.04
C SER A 98 7.20 -1.08 -7.95
N TRP A 99 6.92 0.04 -7.28
CA TRP A 99 7.89 1.13 -7.15
C TRP A 99 8.97 0.86 -6.08
N GLN A 100 8.57 0.41 -4.89
CA GLN A 100 9.47 0.25 -3.73
C GLN A 100 9.83 -1.22 -3.45
N GLY A 101 8.94 -2.16 -3.72
CA GLY A 101 9.14 -3.59 -3.50
C GLY A 101 10.08 -4.25 -4.50
N THR A 102 10.06 -3.79 -5.75
CA THR A 102 10.87 -4.33 -6.85
C THR A 102 11.78 -3.26 -7.49
N PRO A 103 12.62 -2.54 -6.73
CA PRO A 103 13.40 -1.43 -7.26
C PRO A 103 14.47 -1.98 -8.20
N ALA A 104 14.30 -1.79 -9.52
CA ALA A 104 15.17 -2.38 -10.56
C ALA A 104 16.66 -2.00 -10.45
N GLY A 105 16.97 -0.88 -9.78
CA GLY A 105 18.35 -0.41 -9.56
C GLY A 105 19.01 -0.92 -8.29
N SER A 106 18.31 -1.65 -7.41
CA SER A 106 18.90 -2.19 -6.18
C SER A 106 19.58 -3.54 -6.47
N PRO A 107 20.78 -3.79 -5.90
CA PRO A 107 21.41 -5.10 -5.99
C PRO A 107 20.50 -6.13 -5.32
N GLY A 108 20.10 -7.14 -6.09
CA GLY A 108 19.29 -8.25 -5.62
C GLY A 108 19.61 -9.51 -6.39
N THR A 109 19.16 -10.63 -5.84
CA THR A 109 19.42 -11.99 -6.36
C THR A 109 18.30 -12.50 -7.26
N CYS A 110 17.11 -11.89 -7.18
CA CYS A 110 15.97 -12.24 -8.01
C CYS A 110 15.92 -11.40 -9.31
N PRO A 111 15.52 -11.98 -10.44
CA PRO A 111 15.22 -11.21 -11.65
C PRO A 111 14.16 -10.13 -11.36
N GLY A 112 14.49 -8.87 -11.62
CA GLY A 112 13.60 -7.74 -11.37
C GLY A 112 13.22 -7.54 -9.89
N ASN A 113 13.95 -8.16 -8.95
CA ASN A 113 13.65 -8.13 -7.52
C ASN A 113 12.27 -8.71 -7.15
N VAL A 114 11.70 -9.54 -8.02
CA VAL A 114 10.42 -10.23 -7.79
C VAL A 114 10.68 -11.59 -7.12
N PRO A 115 10.08 -11.87 -5.96
CA PRO A 115 10.31 -13.13 -5.26
C PRO A 115 9.62 -14.31 -5.96
N PRO A 116 10.14 -15.55 -5.81
CA PRO A 116 9.62 -16.73 -6.51
C PRO A 116 8.22 -17.16 -6.09
N TRP A 117 7.74 -16.69 -4.92
CA TRP A 117 6.38 -16.92 -4.46
C TRP A 117 5.38 -15.90 -5.01
N TRP A 118 5.84 -14.85 -5.73
CA TRP A 118 4.96 -13.85 -6.32
C TRP A 118 4.14 -14.50 -7.46
N PRO A 119 2.82 -14.27 -7.52
CA PRO A 119 2.00 -14.86 -8.58
C PRO A 119 2.36 -14.28 -9.96
N THR A 120 2.56 -15.14 -10.94
CA THR A 120 2.99 -14.74 -12.30
C THR A 120 1.95 -13.95 -13.09
N TRP A 121 0.69 -13.97 -12.65
CA TRP A 121 -0.42 -13.27 -13.30
C TRP A 121 -0.62 -11.84 -12.76
N ILE A 122 0.10 -11.43 -11.71
CA ILE A 122 0.07 -10.07 -11.16
C ILE A 122 1.26 -9.29 -11.71
N PRO A 123 1.05 -8.17 -12.42
CA PRO A 123 2.14 -7.36 -12.92
C PRO A 123 2.93 -6.71 -11.76
N THR A 124 4.25 -6.61 -11.94
CA THR A 124 5.19 -5.92 -11.05
C THR A 124 5.90 -4.82 -11.80
#